data_AF-A0A9J6G3K0-F1
#
_entry.id   AF-A0A9J6G3K0-F1
#
_cell.length_a   1.000
_cell.length_b   1.000
_cell.length_c   1.000
_cell.angle_alpha   90.00
_cell.angle_beta   90.00
_cell.angle_gamma   90.00
#
_symmetry.space_group_name_H-M   'P 1'
#
loop_
_entity.id
_entity.type
_entity.pdbx_description
1 polymer ?
#
loop_
_entity_poly.entity_id
_entity_poly.type
_entity_poly.pdbx_seq_one_letter_code
_entity_poly.pdbx_strand_id
1 'polypeptide(L)'
;MPSCFAPGCTSGYRNDAANRHFFTPPRKATEFKQWEQMLHRKDRRLTQKSKVCERHFEEQDIVKYFKHVVKGQEVLIPRGNWKLGPGALPRLFPGLPEHISKPRTTTCTRKSPKKRNEIGLEASAESASCSSGSCGEASWHS
;
A
#
# COMPACT_ATOMS: atom_id res chain seq x y z
N MET A 1 -13.15 -20.87 -0.31
CA MET A 1 -13.34 -19.54 -0.92
C MET A 1 -12.01 -18.79 -0.84
N PRO A 2 -11.49 -18.18 -1.91
CA PRO A 2 -10.32 -17.31 -1.81
C PRO A 2 -10.67 -16.04 -1.01
N SER A 3 -9.82 -15.64 -0.07
CA SER A 3 -9.96 -14.38 0.66
C SER A 3 -9.35 -13.22 -0.12
N CYS A 4 -9.99 -12.04 -0.10
CA CYS A 4 -9.45 -10.85 -0.72
C CYS A 4 -8.15 -10.38 -0.05
N PHE A 5 -7.16 -10.00 -0.85
CA PHE A 5 -5.87 -9.51 -0.39
C PHE A 5 -5.89 -8.02 -0.03
N ALA A 6 -6.90 -7.25 -0.44
CA ALA A 6 -6.95 -5.83 -0.10
C ALA A 6 -7.01 -5.58 1.42
N PRO A 7 -6.35 -4.51 1.93
CA PRO A 7 -6.43 -4.15 3.34
C PRO A 7 -7.88 -3.85 3.75
N GLY A 8 -8.27 -4.27 4.94
CA GLY A 8 -9.61 -4.04 5.50
C GLY A 8 -10.76 -4.76 4.77
N CYS A 9 -10.48 -5.55 3.74
CA CYS A 9 -11.51 -6.22 2.97
C CYS A 9 -11.89 -7.57 3.61
N THR A 10 -13.18 -7.73 3.92
CA THR A 10 -13.77 -8.98 4.45
C THR A 10 -14.32 -9.87 3.35
N SER A 11 -14.08 -9.54 2.07
CA SER A 11 -14.64 -10.33 0.96
C SER A 11 -13.98 -11.70 0.88
N GLY A 12 -14.80 -12.75 0.72
CA GLY A 12 -14.35 -14.15 0.71
C GLY A 12 -14.11 -14.78 2.08
N TYR A 13 -14.39 -14.07 3.18
CA TYR A 13 -14.53 -14.66 4.51
C TYR A 13 -15.85 -15.44 4.59
N ARG A 14 -15.97 -16.38 5.53
CA ARG A 14 -17.15 -17.27 5.65
C ARG A 14 -18.49 -16.53 5.79
N ASN A 15 -18.46 -15.30 6.30
CA ASN A 15 -19.65 -14.49 6.53
C ASN A 15 -20.05 -13.63 5.32
N ASP A 16 -19.23 -13.59 4.26
CA ASP A 16 -19.56 -12.89 3.02
C ASP A 16 -20.29 -13.84 2.08
N ALA A 17 -21.62 -13.70 2.02
CA ALA A 17 -22.49 -14.51 1.16
C ALA A 17 -22.51 -14.02 -0.30
N ALA A 18 -21.82 -12.92 -0.63
CA ALA A 18 -21.83 -12.36 -1.97
C ALA A 18 -20.96 -13.17 -2.93
N ASN A 19 -21.52 -13.54 -4.09
CA ASN A 19 -20.75 -14.03 -5.22
C ASN A 19 -19.93 -12.88 -5.81
N ARG A 20 -18.66 -12.79 -5.44
CA ARG A 20 -17.71 -11.77 -5.90
C ARG A 20 -16.80 -12.32 -6.99
N HIS A 21 -16.46 -11.49 -7.97
CA HIS A 21 -15.38 -11.80 -8.89
C HIS A 21 -14.03 -11.45 -8.26
N PHE A 22 -13.07 -12.39 -8.38
CA PHE A 22 -11.71 -12.25 -7.88
C PHE A 22 -10.71 -12.23 -9.03
N PHE A 23 -9.78 -11.29 -8.96
CA PHE A 23 -8.73 -11.09 -9.95
C PHE A 23 -7.36 -11.45 -9.38
N THR A 24 -6.51 -12.01 -10.21
CA THR A 24 -5.09 -12.25 -9.88
C THR A 24 -4.25 -11.05 -10.29
N PRO A 25 -3.15 -10.77 -9.55
CA PRO A 25 -2.15 -9.81 -10.00
C PRO A 25 -1.66 -10.11 -11.42
N PRO A 26 -1.30 -9.07 -12.19
CA PRO A 26 -0.74 -9.25 -13.52
C PRO A 26 0.65 -9.91 -13.46
N ARG A 27 1.00 -10.62 -14.54
CA ARG A 27 2.32 -11.27 -14.67
C ARG A 27 3.44 -10.27 -15.00
N LYS A 28 3.10 -9.13 -15.60
CA LYS A 28 4.07 -8.09 -15.95
C LYS A 28 4.63 -7.47 -14.67
N ALA A 29 5.95 -7.42 -14.56
CA ALA A 29 6.63 -6.94 -13.36
C ALA A 29 6.29 -5.48 -13.02
N THR A 30 6.06 -4.63 -14.02
CA THR A 30 5.70 -3.22 -13.84
C THR A 30 4.32 -3.07 -13.19
N GLU A 31 3.29 -3.67 -13.80
CA GLU A 31 1.93 -3.66 -13.28
C GLU A 31 1.84 -4.37 -11.92
N PHE A 32 2.61 -5.43 -11.71
CA PHE A 32 2.68 -6.13 -10.43
C PHE A 32 3.23 -5.25 -9.31
N LYS A 33 4.31 -4.50 -9.56
CA LYS A 33 4.86 -3.54 -8.60
C LYS A 33 3.87 -2.42 -8.29
N GLN A 34 3.14 -1.93 -9.29
CA GLN A 34 2.09 -0.93 -9.07
C GLN A 34 0.98 -1.48 -8.17
N TRP A 35 0.56 -2.73 -8.36
CA TRP A 35 -0.40 -3.38 -7.47
C TRP A 35 0.12 -3.50 -6.04
N GLU A 36 1.36 -3.97 -5.86
CA GLU A 36 2.00 -4.09 -4.55
C GLU A 36 2.07 -2.72 -3.84
N GLN A 37 2.41 -1.67 -4.58
CA GLN A 37 2.37 -0.29 -4.10
C GLN A 37 0.96 0.10 -3.69
N MET A 38 -0.02 0.06 -4.58
CA MET A 38 -1.39 0.54 -4.30
C MET A 38 -2.06 -0.15 -3.10
N LEU A 39 -1.77 -1.43 -2.87
CA LEU A 39 -2.34 -2.18 -1.76
C LEU A 39 -1.73 -1.81 -0.40
N HIS A 40 -0.54 -1.18 -0.37
CA HIS A 40 0.16 -0.67 0.82
C HIS A 40 0.18 -1.60 2.05
N ARG A 41 0.19 -2.93 1.84
CA ARG A 41 0.15 -3.92 2.92
C ARG A 41 1.56 -4.21 3.44
N LYS A 42 1.77 -3.98 4.74
CA LYS A 42 3.04 -4.28 5.44
C LYS A 42 3.05 -5.65 6.13
N ASP A 43 1.88 -6.20 6.39
CA ASP A 43 1.68 -7.48 7.09
C ASP A 43 2.09 -8.68 6.21
N ARG A 44 1.85 -8.61 4.90
CA ARG A 44 2.14 -9.69 3.96
C ARG A 44 2.42 -9.19 2.56
N ARG A 45 3.28 -9.90 1.82
CA ARG A 45 3.67 -9.55 0.44
C ARG A 45 2.66 -10.03 -0.58
N LEU A 46 2.52 -9.27 -1.66
CA LEU A 46 1.69 -9.68 -2.80
C LEU A 46 2.37 -10.87 -3.50
N THR A 47 1.59 -11.89 -3.84
CA THR A 47 2.06 -13.05 -4.61
C THR A 47 1.15 -13.28 -5.81
N GLN A 48 1.59 -14.07 -6.78
CA GLN A 48 0.76 -14.43 -7.94
C GLN A 48 -0.45 -15.31 -7.57
N LYS A 49 -0.48 -15.87 -6.35
CA LYS A 49 -1.62 -16.62 -5.82
C LYS A 49 -2.62 -15.73 -5.10
N SER A 50 -2.23 -14.50 -4.72
CA SER A 50 -3.11 -13.52 -4.08
C SER A 50 -4.28 -13.17 -5.00
N LYS A 51 -5.42 -12.82 -4.39
CA LYS A 51 -6.66 -12.50 -5.10
C LYS A 51 -7.21 -11.17 -4.61
N VAL A 52 -7.67 -10.31 -5.50
CA VAL A 52 -8.32 -9.02 -5.15
C VAL A 52 -9.70 -9.01 -5.75
N CYS A 53 -10.74 -8.68 -4.98
CA CYS A 53 -12.11 -8.68 -5.47
C CYS A 53 -12.44 -7.42 -6.28
N GLU A 54 -13.50 -7.49 -7.09
CA GLU A 54 -14.02 -6.41 -7.95
C GLU A 54 -14.24 -5.05 -7.27
N ARG A 55 -14.58 -5.03 -5.97
CA ARG A 55 -14.85 -3.78 -5.22
C ARG A 55 -13.66 -2.82 -5.17
N HIS A 56 -12.46 -3.32 -5.47
CA HIS A 56 -11.24 -2.52 -5.44
C HIS A 56 -10.91 -1.87 -6.79
N PHE A 57 -11.62 -2.24 -7.85
CA PHE A 57 -11.43 -1.73 -9.20
C PHE A 57 -12.60 -0.85 -9.60
N GLU A 58 -12.32 0.13 -10.46
CA GLU A 58 -13.35 0.92 -11.09
C GLU A 58 -14.13 0.05 -12.09
N GLU A 59 -15.44 0.28 -12.24
CA GLU A 59 -16.25 -0.56 -13.14
C GLU A 59 -15.80 -0.47 -14.60
N GLN A 60 -15.20 0.66 -14.98
CA GLN A 60 -14.64 0.90 -16.31
C GLN A 60 -13.42 0.02 -16.60
N ASP A 61 -12.66 -0.33 -15.56
CA ASP A 61 -11.50 -1.21 -15.65
C ASP A 61 -11.90 -2.69 -15.73
N ILE A 62 -13.19 -3.02 -15.53
CA ILE A 62 -13.69 -4.39 -15.51
C ILE A 62 -14.42 -4.71 -16.83
N VAL A 63 -13.87 -5.66 -17.57
CA VAL A 63 -14.47 -6.20 -18.79
C VAL A 63 -15.50 -7.27 -18.45
N LYS A 64 -16.77 -6.83 -18.34
CA LYS A 64 -17.95 -7.66 -18.03
C LYS A 64 -18.59 -8.31 -19.26
N TYR A 65 -18.36 -7.79 -20.46
CA TYR A 65 -19.00 -8.24 -21.71
C TYR A 65 -17.96 -8.54 -22.80
N PHE A 66 -18.24 -9.52 -23.66
CA PHE A 66 -17.56 -9.67 -24.95
C PHE A 66 -18.27 -8.78 -25.97
N LYS A 67 -17.48 -7.98 -26.70
CA LYS A 67 -17.97 -7.16 -27.81
C LYS A 67 -17.73 -7.92 -29.10
N HIS A 68 -18.80 -8.28 -29.81
CA HIS A 68 -18.71 -8.94 -31.11
C HIS A 68 -19.51 -8.14 -32.14
N VAL A 69 -18.93 -7.91 -33.32
CA VAL A 69 -19.65 -7.29 -34.43
C VAL A 69 -20.16 -8.42 -35.33
N VAL A 70 -21.47 -8.62 -35.35
CA VAL A 70 -22.12 -9.60 -36.21
C VAL A 70 -22.97 -8.84 -37.22
N LYS A 71 -22.66 -8.99 -38.52
CA LYS A 71 -23.36 -8.30 -39.62
C LYS A 71 -23.44 -6.77 -39.45
N GLY A 72 -22.40 -6.16 -38.90
CA GLY A 72 -22.34 -4.71 -38.66
C GLY A 72 -23.09 -4.23 -37.40
N GLN A 73 -23.72 -5.12 -36.64
CA GLN A 73 -24.33 -4.80 -35.34
C GLN A 73 -23.43 -5.25 -34.20
N GLU A 74 -23.22 -4.37 -33.22
CA GLU A 74 -22.49 -4.68 -32.01
C GLU A 74 -23.38 -5.47 -31.05
N VAL A 75 -23.00 -6.71 -30.76
CA VAL A 75 -23.65 -7.59 -29.79
C VAL A 75 -22.76 -7.71 -28.56
N LEU A 76 -23.35 -7.46 -27.38
CA LEU A 76 -22.70 -7.59 -26.08
C LEU A 76 -23.11 -8.92 -25.44
N ILE A 77 -22.14 -9.81 -25.22
CA ILE A 77 -22.38 -11.11 -24.57
C ILE A 77 -21.80 -11.06 -23.15
N PRO A 78 -22.60 -11.29 -22.09
CA PRO A 78 -22.10 -11.25 -20.72
C PRO A 78 -21.06 -12.35 -20.46
N ARG A 79 -20.00 -11.99 -19.73
CA ARG A 79 -18.92 -12.91 -19.38
C ARG A 79 -19.23 -13.57 -18.05
N GLY A 80 -19.18 -14.91 -18.00
CA GLY A 80 -19.29 -15.64 -16.72
C GLY A 80 -18.13 -15.31 -15.76
N ASN A 81 -16.93 -15.07 -16.30
CA ASN A 81 -15.77 -14.63 -15.54
C ASN A 81 -15.31 -13.26 -16.04
N TRP A 82 -15.52 -12.24 -15.23
CA TRP A 82 -15.04 -10.89 -15.50
C TRP A 82 -13.50 -10.89 -15.61
N LYS A 83 -12.95 -9.96 -16.38
CA LYS A 83 -11.49 -9.75 -16.48
C LYS A 83 -11.20 -8.28 -16.29
N LEU A 84 -9.97 -7.99 -15.88
CA LEU A 84 -9.49 -6.62 -15.85
C LEU A 84 -9.01 -6.19 -17.24
N GLY A 85 -9.26 -4.93 -17.56
CA GLY A 85 -8.66 -4.24 -18.69
C GLY A 85 -7.15 -4.07 -18.53
N PRO A 86 -6.45 -3.71 -19.61
CA PRO A 86 -5.02 -3.45 -19.54
C PRO A 86 -4.74 -2.26 -18.61
N GLY A 87 -3.79 -2.42 -17.68
CA GLY A 87 -3.40 -1.34 -16.77
C GLY A 87 -4.37 -1.06 -15.62
N ALA A 88 -5.39 -1.89 -15.40
CA ALA A 88 -6.29 -1.76 -14.27
C ALA A 88 -5.54 -1.84 -12.93
N LEU A 89 -5.84 -0.90 -12.02
CA LEU A 89 -5.20 -0.81 -10.70
C LEU A 89 -6.24 -0.85 -9.58
N PRO A 90 -5.95 -1.51 -8.45
CA PRO A 90 -6.84 -1.51 -7.29
C PRO A 90 -6.75 -0.15 -6.57
N ARG A 91 -7.68 0.76 -6.88
CA ARG A 91 -7.70 2.14 -6.35
C ARG A 91 -8.73 2.35 -5.24
N LEU A 92 -9.76 1.51 -5.19
CA LEU A 92 -10.88 1.69 -4.28
C LEU A 92 -10.64 0.88 -3.00
N PHE A 93 -10.59 1.54 -1.85
CA PHE A 93 -10.43 0.88 -0.54
C PHE A 93 -11.49 1.39 0.43
N PRO A 94 -12.75 0.90 0.31
CA PRO A 94 -13.83 1.34 1.18
C PRO A 94 -13.56 0.90 2.62
N GLY A 95 -13.71 1.82 3.58
CA GLY A 95 -13.57 1.55 5.01
C GLY A 95 -12.16 1.77 5.59
N LEU A 96 -11.23 2.32 4.82
CA LEU A 96 -9.94 2.79 5.33
C LEU A 96 -9.96 4.31 5.57
N PRO A 97 -9.31 4.81 6.65
CA PRO A 97 -9.06 6.24 6.81
C PRO A 97 -8.29 6.79 5.60
N GLU A 98 -8.62 8.00 5.15
CA GLU A 98 -8.00 8.62 3.96
C GLU A 98 -6.47 8.70 4.01
N HIS A 99 -5.88 8.74 5.21
CA HIS A 99 -4.43 8.82 5.39
C HIS A 99 -3.70 7.50 5.09
N ILE A 100 -4.41 6.38 4.96
CA ILE A 100 -3.85 5.06 4.65
C ILE A 100 -4.07 4.71 3.17
N SER A 101 -5.16 5.17 2.57
CA SER A 101 -5.51 4.84 1.18
C SER A 101 -4.69 5.60 0.13
N LYS A 102 -4.11 6.75 0.49
CA LYS A 102 -3.28 7.55 -0.43
C LYS A 102 -1.83 7.03 -0.44
N PRO A 103 -1.23 6.74 -1.62
CA PRO A 103 0.21 6.49 -1.68
C PRO A 103 0.93 7.73 -1.13
N ARG A 104 1.84 7.53 -0.17
CA ARG A 104 2.70 8.63 0.31
C ARG A 104 3.54 9.13 -0.86
N THR A 105 3.12 10.22 -1.49
CA THR A 105 4.01 11.07 -2.27
C THR A 105 4.99 11.69 -1.28
N THR A 106 6.16 11.07 -1.09
CA THR A 106 7.24 11.66 -0.30
C THR A 106 7.91 12.77 -1.11
N THR A 107 7.18 13.86 -1.36
CA THR A 107 7.78 15.16 -1.69
C THR A 107 7.77 16.01 -0.43
N CYS A 108 8.56 15.57 0.55
CA CYS A 108 9.00 16.44 1.63
C CYS A 108 10.50 16.26 1.73
N THR A 109 11.25 17.06 0.96
CA THR A 109 12.67 17.29 1.23
C THR A 109 12.76 17.87 2.64
N ARG A 110 13.18 17.02 3.58
CA ARG A 110 13.41 17.42 4.96
C ARG A 110 14.54 18.45 4.93
N LYS A 111 14.27 19.68 5.38
CA LYS A 111 15.33 20.70 5.51
C LYS A 111 16.41 20.12 6.44
N SER A 112 17.66 20.19 6.01
CA SER A 112 18.81 19.74 6.79
C SER A 112 18.78 20.42 8.16
N PRO A 113 19.11 19.71 9.27
CA PRO A 113 19.20 20.34 10.58
C PRO A 113 20.14 21.55 10.50
N LYS A 114 19.67 22.72 10.94
CA LYS A 114 20.50 23.92 10.99
C LYS A 114 21.52 23.72 12.13
N LYS A 115 22.82 23.75 11.81
CA LYS A 115 23.90 23.65 12.79
C LYS A 115 23.71 24.78 13.83
N ARG A 116 23.60 24.42 15.11
CA ARG A 116 23.52 25.41 16.20
C ARG A 116 24.84 26.17 16.23
N ASN A 117 24.77 27.49 16.18
CA ASN A 117 25.92 28.37 16.31
C ASN A 117 26.41 28.34 17.76
N GLU A 118 27.68 27.97 17.93
CA GLU A 118 28.38 28.09 19.21
C GLU A 118 28.79 29.54 19.35
N ILE A 119 28.13 30.27 20.26
CA ILE A 119 28.53 31.62 20.61
C ILE A 119 29.69 31.48 21.60
N GLY A 120 30.85 31.99 21.20
CA GLY A 120 32.09 31.94 21.95
C GLY A 120 31.98 32.64 23.30
N LEU A 121 32.48 31.96 24.33
CA LEU A 121 33.02 32.58 25.53
C LEU A 121 34.52 32.30 25.49
N GLU A 122 35.26 33.26 24.94
CA GLU A 122 36.71 33.37 25.13
C GLU A 122 36.93 33.85 26.57
N ALA A 123 37.48 32.96 27.41
CA ALA A 123 38.22 33.36 28.59
C ALA A 123 39.38 32.38 28.75
N SER A 124 40.58 32.93 28.59
CA SER A 124 41.88 32.29 28.66
C SER A 124 42.12 31.49 29.95
N ALA A 125 42.92 30.43 29.78
CA ALA A 125 43.86 29.81 30.71
C ALA A 125 43.41 29.56 32.17
N GLU A 126 43.28 28.29 32.55
CA GLU A 126 44.29 27.61 33.37
C GLU A 126 43.94 26.11 33.48
N SER A 127 44.97 25.28 33.51
CA SER A 127 44.95 23.82 33.64
C SER A 127 44.73 23.34 35.09
N ALA A 128 43.80 22.42 35.31
CA ALA A 128 43.81 21.39 36.37
C ALA A 128 42.60 20.46 36.14
N SER A 129 42.77 19.22 35.66
CA SER A 129 43.05 17.99 36.41
C SER A 129 41.96 17.58 37.42
N CYS A 130 41.45 16.35 37.19
CA CYS A 130 40.81 15.41 38.13
C CYS A 130 39.41 15.79 38.69
N SER A 131 38.45 14.91 38.97
CA SER A 131 38.39 13.46 39.11
C SER A 131 36.96 12.94 38.85
N SER A 132 36.91 11.65 38.48
CA SER A 132 35.82 10.67 38.59
C SER A 132 34.73 10.92 39.65
N GLY A 133 33.47 10.67 39.24
CA GLY A 133 32.33 10.49 40.15
C GLY A 133 31.19 9.70 39.47
N SER A 134 31.03 8.45 39.89
CA SER A 134 30.04 7.46 39.46
C SER A 134 28.62 7.76 39.96
N CYS A 135 27.60 7.29 39.23
CA CYS A 135 26.26 6.82 39.65
C CYS A 135 25.26 7.04 38.48
N GLY A 136 24.46 6.09 38.02
CA GLY A 136 24.18 4.72 38.42
C GLY A 136 23.16 4.16 37.43
N GLU A 137 23.32 2.89 37.09
CA GLU A 137 22.55 2.11 36.13
C GLU A 137 21.13 1.85 36.67
N ALA A 138 20.09 2.12 35.87
CA ALA A 138 18.71 1.72 36.18
C ALA A 138 18.25 0.69 35.14
N SER A 139 18.43 -0.58 35.51
CA SER A 139 17.86 -1.77 34.87
C SER A 139 16.34 -1.77 35.05
N TRP A 140 15.59 -1.91 33.95
CA TRP A 140 14.15 -2.23 34.01
C TRP A 140 13.97 -3.64 33.46
N HIS A 141 13.69 -4.58 34.37
CA HIS A 141 13.25 -5.93 34.05
C HIS A 141 11.73 -6.03 34.20
N SER A 142 11.16 -6.79 33.24
CA SER A 142 9.89 -7.53 33.22
C SER A 142 8.57 -6.75 33.20
#